data_AF-A0A417QVU2-F1
#
_entry.id   AF-A0A417QVU2-F1
#
_cell.length_a   1.000
_cell.length_b   1.000
_cell.length_c   1.000
_cell.angle_alpha   90.00
_cell.angle_beta   90.00
_cell.angle_gamma   90.00
#
_symmetry.space_group_name_H-M   'P 1'
#
loop_
_entity.id
_entity.type
_entity.pdbx_description
1 polymer ?
#
loop_
_entity_poly.entity_id
_entity_poly.type
_entity_poly.pdbx_seq_one_letter_code
_entity_poly.pdbx_strand_id
1 'polypeptide(L)'
;MKGLQVTIDNVLDAILNDEWDEYVGKIENLGMESPDPAENYVQLPEETTQWDDTFTKEDYQKLVERMYNGEYEVSSDSTTFPETEITATDYGSIK
;
A
#
# COMPACT_ATOMS: atom_id res chain seq x y z
N MET A 1 -6.40 1.41 -5.39
CA MET A 1 -5.18 0.59 -5.52
C MET A 1 -5.32 -0.31 -6.72
N LYS A 2 -4.26 -0.43 -7.51
CA LYS A 2 -4.19 -1.37 -8.64
C LYS A 2 -4.08 -2.84 -8.20
N GLY A 3 -3.59 -3.07 -6.97
CA GLY A 3 -3.37 -4.42 -6.45
C GLY A 3 -2.37 -5.23 -7.29
N LEU A 4 -2.32 -6.55 -7.07
CA LEU A 4 -1.33 -7.41 -7.73
C LEU A 4 -1.73 -7.88 -9.13
N GLN A 5 -2.96 -7.60 -9.58
CA GLN A 5 -3.44 -8.07 -10.87
C GLN A 5 -2.55 -7.57 -12.02
N VAL A 6 -2.20 -6.28 -12.02
CA VAL A 6 -1.31 -5.68 -13.03
C VAL A 6 0.05 -6.37 -13.07
N THR A 7 0.62 -6.72 -11.90
CA THR A 7 1.90 -7.45 -11.85
C THR A 7 1.77 -8.86 -12.42
N ILE A 8 0.68 -9.57 -12.09
CA ILE A 8 0.43 -10.91 -12.61
C ILE A 8 0.30 -10.88 -14.14
N ASP A 9 -0.52 -9.96 -14.66
CA ASP A 9 -0.76 -9.83 -16.10
C ASP A 9 0.56 -9.51 -16.83
N ASN A 10 1.34 -8.53 -16.35
CA ASN A 10 2.62 -8.17 -16.95
C ASN A 10 3.63 -9.33 -16.97
N VAL A 11 3.73 -10.10 -15.87
CA VAL A 11 4.65 -11.24 -15.79
C VAL A 11 4.19 -12.38 -16.71
N LEU A 12 2.89 -12.65 -16.78
CA LEU A 12 2.35 -13.66 -17.68
C LEU A 12 2.57 -13.28 -19.15
N ASP A 13 2.37 -12.01 -19.51
CA ASP A 13 2.64 -11.50 -20.85
C ASP A 13 4.12 -11.60 -21.21
N ALA A 14 5.04 -11.24 -20.29
CA ALA A 14 6.47 -11.42 -20.51
C ALA A 14 6.86 -12.89 -20.74
N ILE A 15 6.26 -13.83 -19.99
CA ILE A 15 6.48 -15.27 -20.21
C ILE A 15 5.99 -15.68 -21.61
N LEU A 16 4.82 -15.18 -22.05
CA LEU A 16 4.28 -15.47 -23.38
C LEU A 16 5.15 -14.90 -24.51
N ASN A 17 5.85 -13.79 -24.25
CA ASN A 17 6.73 -13.11 -25.20
C ASN A 17 8.19 -13.56 -25.16
N ASP A 18 8.55 -14.56 -24.33
CA ASP A 18 9.93 -15.03 -24.13
C ASP A 18 10.85 -13.96 -23.50
N GLU A 19 10.29 -13.15 -22.59
CA GLU A 19 10.94 -12.03 -21.87
C GLU A 19 11.08 -12.31 -20.35
N TRP A 20 11.01 -13.58 -19.94
CA TRP A 20 11.06 -13.98 -18.52
C TRP A 20 12.37 -13.59 -17.81
N ASP A 21 13.46 -13.50 -18.57
CA ASP A 21 14.77 -13.03 -18.14
C ASP A 21 14.75 -11.59 -17.60
N GLU A 22 13.73 -10.79 -17.91
CA GLU A 22 13.50 -9.49 -17.28
C GLU A 22 13.03 -9.59 -15.82
N TYR A 23 12.47 -10.71 -15.38
CA TYR A 23 11.85 -10.88 -14.06
C TYR A 23 12.57 -11.90 -13.18
N VAL A 24 13.22 -12.90 -13.76
CA VAL A 24 13.81 -14.02 -13.03
C VAL A 24 14.84 -13.56 -11.98
N GLY A 25 14.67 -14.03 -10.74
CA GLY A 25 15.58 -13.74 -9.63
C GLY A 25 15.53 -12.31 -9.09
N LYS A 26 14.61 -11.47 -9.58
CA LYS A 26 14.38 -10.12 -9.05
C LYS A 26 13.31 -10.13 -7.97
N ILE A 27 13.46 -9.20 -7.02
CA ILE A 27 12.45 -8.91 -5.99
C ILE A 27 11.94 -7.50 -6.26
N GLU A 28 10.63 -7.37 -6.47
CA GLU A 28 9.98 -6.08 -6.68
C GLU A 28 9.37 -5.55 -5.38
N ASN A 29 9.54 -4.26 -5.12
CA ASN A 29 8.91 -3.56 -4.00
C ASN A 29 7.61 -2.90 -4.48
N LEU A 30 6.49 -3.59 -4.32
CA LEU A 30 5.18 -3.19 -4.81
C LEU A 30 4.41 -2.38 -3.75
N GLY A 31 4.80 -1.13 -3.56
CA GLY A 31 4.21 -0.24 -2.56
C GLY A 31 3.55 1.00 -3.19
N MET A 32 4.08 2.17 -2.81
CA MET A 32 3.65 3.47 -3.31
C MET A 32 4.49 3.86 -4.54
N GLU A 33 3.83 4.32 -5.59
CA GLU A 33 4.41 4.81 -6.84
C GLU A 33 3.96 6.24 -7.20
N SER A 34 2.88 6.70 -6.57
CA SER A 34 2.20 7.95 -6.91
C SER A 34 1.59 8.59 -5.66
N PRO A 35 1.44 9.92 -5.64
CA PRO A 35 0.63 10.58 -4.61
C PRO A 35 -0.86 10.24 -4.71
N ASP A 36 -1.34 9.70 -5.84
CA ASP A 36 -2.72 9.20 -5.99
C ASP A 36 -2.86 7.79 -5.36
N PRO A 37 -3.70 7.60 -4.32
CA PRO A 37 -3.92 6.28 -3.72
C PRO A 37 -4.45 5.21 -4.70
N ALA A 38 -5.15 5.61 -5.77
CA ALA A 38 -5.72 4.68 -6.74
C ALA A 38 -4.64 3.95 -7.55
N GLU A 39 -3.56 4.64 -7.89
CA GLU A 39 -2.45 4.16 -8.73
C GLU A 39 -1.46 3.26 -8.00
N ASN A 40 -1.48 3.30 -6.66
CA ASN A 40 -0.57 2.54 -5.80
C ASN A 40 -0.96 1.06 -5.67
N TYR A 41 0.02 0.20 -5.37
CA TYR A 41 -0.19 -1.25 -5.17
C TYR A 41 -0.90 -1.56 -3.86
N VAL A 42 -0.60 -0.82 -2.78
CA VAL A 42 -1.15 -1.03 -1.44
C VAL A 42 -1.62 0.29 -0.88
N GLN A 43 -2.93 0.42 -0.61
CA GLN A 43 -3.59 1.60 -0.04
C GLN A 43 -4.95 1.26 0.56
N LEU A 44 -5.55 2.19 1.30
CA LEU A 44 -6.95 2.08 1.72
C LEU A 44 -7.91 2.20 0.52
N PRO A 45 -8.97 1.36 0.43
CA PRO A 45 -10.00 1.50 -0.58
C PRO A 45 -10.92 2.68 -0.24
N GLU A 46 -10.70 3.82 -0.88
CA GLU A 46 -11.28 5.09 -0.43
C GLU A 46 -12.82 5.10 -0.36
N GLU A 47 -13.48 4.36 -1.25
CA GLU A 47 -14.95 4.30 -1.35
C GLU A 47 -15.61 3.41 -0.29
N THR A 48 -14.89 2.44 0.26
CA THR A 48 -15.42 1.50 1.25
C THR A 48 -14.85 1.71 2.65
N THR A 49 -13.76 2.47 2.75
CA THR A 49 -13.19 2.89 4.02
C THR A 49 -14.21 3.75 4.77
N GLN A 50 -14.41 3.44 6.05
CA GLN A 50 -15.23 4.28 6.93
C GLN A 50 -14.36 5.43 7.43
N TRP A 51 -14.80 6.65 7.15
CA TRP A 51 -14.16 7.88 7.57
C TRP A 51 -14.93 8.51 8.71
N ASP A 52 -14.28 9.33 9.52
CA ASP A 52 -14.94 10.10 10.57
C ASP A 52 -14.52 11.59 10.53
N ASP A 53 -15.10 12.38 11.42
CA ASP A 53 -14.87 13.82 11.49
C ASP A 53 -13.44 14.19 11.95
N THR A 54 -12.69 13.24 12.53
CA THR A 54 -11.31 13.41 13.00
C THR A 54 -10.28 12.96 11.98
N PHE A 55 -10.65 12.08 11.05
CA PHE A 55 -9.81 11.63 9.95
C PHE A 55 -10.64 11.37 8.70
N THR A 56 -10.57 12.32 7.76
CA THR A 56 -11.36 12.29 6.53
C THR A 56 -10.59 11.65 5.37
N LYS A 57 -11.30 11.34 4.28
CA LYS A 57 -10.68 10.93 3.00
C LYS A 57 -9.62 11.92 2.52
N GLU A 58 -9.85 13.23 2.72
CA GLU A 58 -8.91 14.27 2.30
C GLU A 58 -7.63 14.27 3.16
N ASP A 59 -7.76 14.02 4.48
CA ASP A 59 -6.60 13.91 5.36
C ASP A 59 -5.72 12.71 4.99
N TYR A 60 -6.34 11.59 4.62
CA TYR A 60 -5.65 10.43 4.10
C TYR A 60 -4.92 10.71 2.79
N GLN A 61 -5.56 11.38 1.83
CA GLN A 61 -4.91 11.75 0.56
C GLN A 61 -3.69 12.64 0.79
N LYS A 62 -3.79 13.63 1.70
CA LYS A 62 -2.66 14.47 2.11
C LYS A 62 -1.55 13.64 2.78
N LEU A 63 -1.90 12.67 3.61
CA LEU A 63 -0.91 11.78 4.23
C LEU A 63 -0.15 10.98 3.17
N VAL A 64 -0.85 10.39 2.20
CA VAL A 64 -0.25 9.64 1.08
C VAL A 64 0.69 10.53 0.26
N GLU A 65 0.26 11.75 -0.08
CA GLU A 65 1.11 12.72 -0.79
C GLU A 65 2.38 13.06 -0.01
N ARG A 66 2.28 13.31 1.30
CA ARG A 66 3.43 13.64 2.16
C ARG A 66 4.40 12.46 2.32
N MET A 67 3.87 11.24 2.40
CA MET A 67 4.69 10.02 2.37
C MET A 67 5.40 9.86 1.02
N TYR A 68 4.70 10.09 -0.10
CA TYR A 68 5.29 10.03 -1.44
C TYR A 68 6.41 11.06 -1.61
N ASN A 69 6.20 12.29 -1.10
CA ASN A 69 7.19 13.36 -1.12
C ASN A 69 8.36 13.15 -0.14
N GLY A 70 8.34 12.06 0.64
CA GLY A 70 9.41 11.71 1.58
C GLY A 70 9.42 12.53 2.86
N GLU A 71 8.34 13.26 3.18
CA GLU A 71 8.21 13.95 4.48
C GLU A 71 8.04 12.96 5.64
N TYR A 72 7.46 11.80 5.34
CA TYR A 72 7.30 10.69 6.27
C TYR A 72 7.87 9.41 5.68
N GLU A 73 8.68 8.72 6.47
CA GLU A 73 9.26 7.42 6.13
C GLU A 73 8.66 6.34 7.04
N VAL A 74 8.27 5.21 6.44
CA VAL A 74 7.74 4.06 7.18
C VAL A 74 8.87 3.06 7.39
N SER A 75 9.24 2.86 8.64
CA SER A 75 10.19 1.83 9.02
C SER A 75 9.60 0.43 8.79
N SER A 76 10.40 -0.46 8.21
CA SER A 76 10.11 -1.89 8.12
C SER A 76 10.65 -2.69 9.31
N ASP A 77 11.25 -2.02 10.30
CA ASP A 77 11.74 -2.65 11.51
C ASP A 77 10.58 -3.16 12.37
N SER A 78 10.63 -4.46 12.68
CA SER A 78 9.65 -5.16 13.52
C SER A 78 10.21 -5.57 14.88
N THR A 79 11.43 -5.17 15.21
CA THR A 79 12.12 -5.53 16.46
C THR A 79 11.71 -4.65 17.64
N THR A 80 11.13 -3.48 17.38
CA THR A 80 10.68 -2.52 18.39
C THR A 80 9.19 -2.26 18.27
N PHE A 81 8.47 -2.39 19.39
CA PHE A 81 7.10 -1.89 19.47
C PHE A 81 7.09 -0.35 19.52
N PRO A 82 6.07 0.30 18.97
CA PRO A 82 5.90 1.73 19.12
C PRO A 82 5.75 2.11 20.60
N GLU A 83 6.43 3.17 21.04
CA GLU A 83 6.46 3.61 22.45
C GLU A 83 5.15 4.25 22.93
N THR A 84 4.15 4.38 22.06
CA THR A 84 2.86 4.99 22.40
C THR A 84 1.93 3.98 23.07
N GLU A 85 1.30 4.38 24.18
CA GLU A 85 0.14 3.66 24.71
C GLU A 85 -1.04 3.85 23.76
N ILE A 86 -1.39 2.79 23.03
CA ILE A 86 -2.59 2.72 22.20
C ILE A 86 -3.57 1.72 22.79
N THR A 87 -4.80 2.16 23.01
CA THR A 87 -5.91 1.27 23.36
C THR A 87 -6.40 0.58 22.10
N ALA A 88 -5.75 -0.52 21.71
CA ALA A 88 -6.22 -1.35 20.62
C ALA A 88 -7.45 -2.14 21.08
N THR A 89 -8.63 -1.81 20.54
CA THR A 89 -9.85 -2.59 20.78
C THR A 89 -10.04 -3.55 19.61
N ASP A 90 -9.77 -4.83 19.84
CA ASP A 90 -10.05 -5.90 18.88
C ASP A 90 -11.55 -6.23 18.91
N TYR A 91 -12.24 -6.00 17.79
CA TYR A 91 -13.66 -6.35 17.63
C TYR A 91 -13.87 -7.79 17.12
N GLY A 92 -12.79 -8.55 16.94
CA GLY A 92 -12.80 -9.89 16.38
C GLY A 92 -13.28 -9.91 14.92
N SER A 93 -13.54 -11.11 14.40
CA SER A 93 -14.19 -11.25 13.11
C SER A 93 -15.68 -10.94 13.23
N ILE A 94 -16.17 -9.97 12.45
CA ILE A 94 -17.62 -9.79 12.23
C ILE A 94 -18.15 -11.10 11.63
N LYS A 95 -19.08 -11.75 12.33
CA LYS A 95 -19.76 -12.96 11.85
C LYS A 95 -20.81 -12.65 10.80
#